data_AF-A0A3M0YXG3-F1
#
_entry.id   AF-A0A3M0YXG3-F1
#
_cell.length_a   1.000
_cell.length_b   1.000
_cell.length_c   1.000
_cell.angle_alpha   90.00
_cell.angle_beta   90.00
_cell.angle_gamma   90.00
#
_symmetry.space_group_name_H-M   'P 1'
#
loop_
_entity.id
_entity.type
_entity.pdbx_description
1 polymer ?
#
loop_
_entity_poly.entity_id
_entity_poly.type
_entity_poly.pdbx_seq_one_letter_code
_entity_poly.pdbx_strand_id
1 'polypeptide(L)' 'MTRLFVLLGLMLSVQVLQAQYEFTVVKDCRCTDVKNQQRTGTCWSFSTISFLESE' A
#
# COMPACT_ATOMS: atom_id res chain seq x y z
N MET A 1 9.09 -25.62 -28.18
CA MET A 1 7.85 -24.85 -28.40
C MET A 1 7.08 -24.59 -27.11
N THR A 2 6.69 -25.62 -26.34
CA THR A 2 5.86 -25.49 -25.13
C THR A 2 6.46 -24.59 -24.04
N ARG A 3 7.78 -24.64 -23.83
CA ARG A 3 8.48 -23.76 -22.88
C ARG A 3 8.44 -22.28 -23.26
N LEU A 4 8.38 -21.98 -24.56
CA LEU A 4 8.31 -20.61 -25.07
C LEU A 4 6.92 -19.99 -24.80
N PHE A 5 5.86 -20.79 -24.96
CA PHE A 5 4.49 -20.36 -24.64
C PHE A 5 4.28 -20.12 -23.14
N VAL A 6 4.90 -20.93 -22.27
CA VAL A 6 4.85 -20.74 -20.81
C VAL A 6 5.55 -19.43 -20.41
N LEU A 7 6.73 -19.16 -20.98
CA LEU A 7 7.46 -17.91 -20.71
C LEU A 7 6.70 -16.67 -21.21
N LEU A 8 6.06 -16.77 -22.38
CA LEU A 8 5.24 -15.70 -22.92
C LEU A 8 3.99 -15.43 -22.07
N GLY A 9 3.30 -16.49 -21.61
CA GLY A 9 2.15 -16.37 -20.71
C GLY A 9 2.51 -15.76 -19.34
N LEU A 10 3.68 -16.08 -18.81
CA LEU A 10 4.20 -15.51 -17.57
C LEU A 10 4.53 -14.01 -17.71
N MET A 11 5.02 -13.57 -18.86
CA MET A 11 5.31 -12.15 -19.12
C MET A 11 4.02 -11.32 -19.28
N LEU A 12 2.96 -11.91 -19.85
CA LEU A 12 1.66 -11.24 -20.00
C LEU A 12 0.93 -11.04 -18.66
N SER A 13 1.09 -11.94 -17.69
CA SER A 13 0.42 -11.79 -16.37
C SER A 13 0.98 -10.64 -15.54
N VAL A 14 2.24 -10.24 -15.76
CA VAL A 14 2.89 -9.13 -15.05
C VAL A 14 2.23 -7.78 -15.36
N GLN A 15 1.64 -7.61 -16.55
CA GLN A 15 1.04 -6.34 -16.97
C GLN A 15 -0.28 -6.01 -16.27
N VAL A 16 -0.88 -6.95 -15.54
CA VAL A 16 -2.17 -6.76 -14.84
C VAL A 16 -1.99 -6.13 -13.45
N LEU A 17 -0.75 -5.92 -12.99
CA LEU A 17 -0.42 -5.38 -11.66
C LEU A 17 -0.27 -3.85 -11.62
N GLN A 18 -1.05 -3.12 -12.44
CA GLN A 18 -1.08 -1.65 -12.35
C GLN A 18 -2.12 -1.23 -11.29
N ALA A 19 -1.78 -0.24 -10.47
CA ALA A 19 -2.74 0.34 -9.54
C ALA A 19 -3.94 0.91 -10.32
N GLN A 20 -5.15 0.65 -9.84
CA GLN A 20 -6.38 1.10 -10.51
C GLN A 20 -6.50 2.64 -10.57
N TYR A 21 -5.80 3.34 -9.68
CA TYR A 21 -5.85 4.79 -9.55
C TYR A 21 -4.44 5.38 -9.37
N GLU A 22 -4.21 6.52 -10.01
CA GLU A 22 -3.02 7.34 -9.82
C GLU A 22 -3.42 8.58 -9.00
N PHE A 23 -2.86 8.71 -7.80
CA PHE A 23 -3.10 9.85 -6.92
C PHE A 23 -1.93 10.82 -6.99
N THR A 24 -2.23 12.13 -7.07
CA THR A 24 -1.23 13.19 -6.95
C THR A 24 -1.30 13.82 -5.57
N VAL A 25 -0.16 13.89 -4.88
CA VAL A 25 -0.06 14.52 -3.55
C VAL A 25 -0.05 16.03 -3.73
N VAL A 26 -1.14 16.71 -3.35
CA VAL A 26 -1.23 18.17 -3.40
C VAL A 26 -0.53 18.82 -2.20
N LYS A 27 -0.63 18.18 -1.04
CA LYS A 27 0.00 18.63 0.21
C LYS A 27 0.29 17.41 1.07
N ASP A 28 1.50 17.36 1.62
CA ASP A 28 1.92 16.33 2.56
C ASP A 28 2.05 16.92 3.96
N CYS A 29 1.45 16.26 4.95
CA CYS A 29 1.55 16.63 6.36
C CYS A 29 2.45 15.62 7.04
N ARG A 30 3.53 16.11 7.69
CA ARG A 30 4.49 15.24 8.38
C ARG A 30 3.78 14.42 9.45
N CYS A 31 4.05 13.12 9.47
CA CYS A 31 3.60 12.19 10.48
C CYS A 31 4.69 11.14 10.71
N THR A 32 4.56 10.35 11.78
CA THR A 32 5.45 9.21 12.03
C THR A 32 5.11 8.01 11.15
N ASP A 33 5.95 7.00 11.17
CA ASP A 33 5.73 5.74 10.47
C ASP A 33 4.38 5.06 10.78
N VAL A 34 3.89 4.28 9.81
CA VAL A 34 2.64 3.52 9.90
C VAL A 34 2.69 2.53 11.06
N LYS A 35 1.67 2.58 11.92
CA LYS A 35 1.53 1.66 13.06
C LYS A 35 0.56 0.51 12.77
N ASN A 36 0.74 -0.64 13.43
CA ASN A 36 -0.08 -1.84 13.24
C ASN A 36 -0.84 -2.21 14.53
N GLN A 37 -2.17 -2.02 14.54
CA GLN A 37 -3.04 -2.36 15.70
C GLN A 37 -3.30 -3.87 15.86
N GLN A 38 -2.84 -4.70 14.92
CA GLN A 38 -3.06 -6.14 14.88
C GLN A 38 -4.56 -6.49 15.05
N ARG A 39 -4.87 -7.67 15.63
CA ARG A 39 -6.25 -8.16 15.81
C ARG A 39 -6.89 -7.58 17.07
N THR A 40 -6.96 -6.26 17.17
CA THR A 40 -7.55 -5.56 18.32
C THR A 40 -8.44 -4.40 17.88
N GLY A 41 -9.39 -4.01 18.73
CA GLY A 41 -10.29 -2.86 18.52
C GLY A 41 -9.71 -1.54 19.06
N THR A 42 -8.41 -1.29 18.88
CA THR A 42 -7.70 -0.19 19.54
C THR A 42 -7.36 0.99 18.62
N CYS A 43 -7.98 1.09 17.44
CA CYS A 43 -7.70 2.16 16.47
C CYS A 43 -7.77 3.56 17.07
N TRP A 44 -8.69 3.82 18.00
CA TRP A 44 -8.84 5.09 18.71
C TRP A 44 -7.58 5.51 19.47
N SER A 45 -6.84 4.57 20.04
CA SER A 45 -5.60 4.85 20.76
C SER A 45 -4.47 5.17 19.78
N PHE A 46 -4.31 4.33 18.75
CA PHE A 46 -3.27 4.51 17.73
C PHE A 46 -3.47 5.79 16.91
N SER A 47 -4.70 6.14 16.54
CA SER A 47 -4.99 7.37 15.80
C SER A 47 -4.76 8.60 16.67
N THR A 48 -5.13 8.57 17.96
CA THR A 48 -4.90 9.68 18.89
C THR A 48 -3.40 9.91 19.10
N ILE A 49 -2.63 8.84 19.31
CA ILE A 49 -1.18 8.95 19.46
C ILE A 49 -0.55 9.47 18.17
N SER A 50 -0.91 8.91 17.01
CA SER A 50 -0.38 9.36 15.72
C SER A 50 -0.71 10.83 15.43
N PHE A 51 -1.87 11.32 15.86
CA PHE A 51 -2.23 12.74 15.78
C PHE A 51 -1.28 13.58 16.63
N LEU A 52 -1.12 13.24 17.91
CA LEU A 52 -0.22 13.97 18.83
C LEU A 52 1.24 13.92 18.40
N GLU A 53 1.72 12.81 17.84
CA GLU A 53 3.09 12.70 17.31
C GLU A 53 3.32 13.56 16.04
N SER A 54 2.26 14.03 15.41
CA SER A 54 2.33 14.88 14.22
C SER A 54 2.28 16.39 14.55
N GLU A 55 2.00 16.74 15.80
CA GLU A 55 2.04 18.12 16.33
C GLU A 55 3.42 18.47 16.91
#